data_AF-A0A968XSP3-F1
#
_entry.id   AF-A0A968XSP3-F1
#
_cell.length_a   1.000
_cell.length_b   1.000
_cell.length_c   1.000
_cell.angle_alpha   90.00
_cell.angle_beta   90.00
_cell.angle_gamma   90.00
#
_symmetry.space_group_name_H-M   'P 1'
#
loop_
_entity.id
_entity.type
_entity.pdbx_description
1 polymer ?
#
loop_
_entity_poly.entity_id
_entity_poly.type
_entity_poly.pdbx_seq_one_letter_code
_entity_poly.pdbx_strand_id
1 'polypeptide(L)'
;NRIRTTVALTGCTLSGNTASSLGGAIFNNQTGTCTLVNCTLSGNSASSSGGGICNFNDAQLIFTHSTIVNNSAGFGGGIYSTAPATLSLQNTIVAGNTGSVSGPDINGAVTLSLGVNLIGTDSGVTGLGESDLRNLPALLGPLANHGGRTQTRLPLSGSPAIDAAVVNSLITDQRGYPRVAGSAPDIGAVELCPNIALEQPAGSGLPNGGGQSFGTATPGASNSRTFTIRNTGHDDLTLGAITKDGANPGDFTVGAVGSTTVTPGNSTTFTVTFMPATPGAKSAVLHLANNDPDENPFVILIHGATPPPVPLATLPDLKLSKAGVVRAVVVQPDGKIIIGGDFTAVNDLPRTNLARLNPNGSVDLTWKPPGLTGFLTSLALDGTDLFIGGSGLVKRTTLGIGELDTNWNPDVLSAYSMAISGTNLYVGGQGTLKKSAQPATALLMRAGIRILTTTAASTILSMPCLWTGQTSLWAAGSPASVA
;
A
#
# COMPACT_ATOMS: atom_id res chain seq x y z
N ASN A 1 60.43 -2.47 36.82
CA ASN A 1 59.00 -2.31 36.50
C ASN A 1 58.81 -1.17 35.50
N ARG A 2 58.93 -1.45 34.19
CA ARG A 2 58.57 -0.47 33.14
C ARG A 2 57.05 -0.47 33.01
N ILE A 3 56.39 0.61 33.42
CA ILE A 3 54.95 0.80 33.18
C ILE A 3 54.77 1.07 31.69
N ARG A 4 54.18 0.12 30.95
CA ARG A 4 53.80 0.32 29.56
C ARG A 4 52.48 1.11 29.53
N THR A 5 52.47 2.33 29.00
CA THR A 5 51.23 3.04 28.74
C THR A 5 50.63 2.52 27.43
N THR A 6 49.35 2.14 27.46
CA THR A 6 48.65 1.60 26.29
C THR A 6 47.50 2.53 25.91
N VAL A 7 47.41 2.87 24.63
CA VAL A 7 46.27 3.58 24.03
C VAL A 7 45.68 2.70 22.94
N ALA A 8 44.37 2.51 22.98
CA ALA A 8 43.62 1.80 21.94
C ALA A 8 42.57 2.76 21.36
N LEU A 9 42.62 2.95 20.05
CA LEU A 9 41.66 3.75 19.29
C LEU A 9 40.86 2.80 18.39
N THR A 10 39.54 2.94 18.41
CA THR A 10 38.65 2.14 17.56
C THR A 10 37.60 3.05 16.94
N GLY A 11 37.44 3.00 15.61
CA GLY A 11 36.43 3.79 14.91
C GLY A 11 36.68 5.31 14.94
N CYS A 12 37.92 5.73 15.21
CA CYS A 12 38.28 7.13 15.44
C CYS A 12 38.82 7.82 14.18
N THR A 13 38.53 9.11 14.05
CA THR A 13 39.14 9.97 13.02
C THR A 13 40.01 11.03 13.67
N LEU A 14 41.28 11.08 13.28
CA LEU A 14 42.23 12.10 13.70
C LEU A 14 42.66 12.86 12.43
N SER A 15 42.26 14.13 12.33
CA SER A 15 42.45 14.88 11.11
C SER A 15 42.79 16.35 11.34
N GLY A 16 43.60 16.93 10.45
CA GLY A 16 43.92 18.35 10.47
C GLY A 16 44.81 18.80 11.64
N ASN A 17 45.41 17.86 12.37
CA ASN A 17 46.28 18.18 13.50
C ASN A 17 47.67 18.61 13.01
N THR A 18 48.32 19.51 13.74
CA THR A 18 49.66 20.03 13.39
C THR A 18 50.57 20.01 14.60
N ALA A 19 51.75 19.42 14.46
CA ALA A 19 52.80 19.41 15.47
C ALA A 19 54.03 20.20 15.00
N SER A 20 54.68 20.89 15.93
CA SER A 20 55.90 21.66 15.63
C SER A 20 57.12 20.77 15.38
N SER A 21 57.05 19.46 15.66
CA SER A 21 58.18 18.54 15.47
C SER A 21 57.77 17.13 15.07
N LEU A 22 57.14 16.37 15.97
CA LEU A 22 56.91 14.92 15.80
C LEU A 22 55.44 14.56 15.98
N GLY A 23 54.94 13.65 15.15
CA GLY A 23 53.65 13.00 15.35
C GLY A 23 52.48 13.97 15.23
N GLY A 24 52.13 14.36 14.00
CA GLY A 24 51.11 15.38 13.77
C GLY A 24 49.75 15.01 14.36
N ALA A 25 49.36 13.74 14.30
CA ALA A 25 48.22 13.22 15.04
C ALA A 25 48.63 12.53 16.35
N ILE A 26 49.63 11.64 16.29
CA ILE A 26 50.05 10.81 17.43
C ILE A 26 51.58 10.78 17.53
N PHE A 27 52.08 11.02 18.74
CA PHE A 27 53.46 10.75 19.11
C PHE A 27 53.50 9.60 20.12
N ASN A 28 54.03 8.45 19.69
CA ASN A 28 54.22 7.27 20.53
C ASN A 28 55.72 7.05 20.79
N ASN A 29 56.11 6.88 22.05
CA ASN A 29 57.52 6.88 22.44
C ASN A 29 57.77 5.97 23.65
N GLN A 30 59.04 5.79 23.98
CA GLN A 30 59.53 4.98 25.09
C GLN A 30 58.98 3.56 25.02
N THR A 31 58.16 3.11 25.96
CA THR A 31 57.58 1.77 25.96
C THR A 31 56.07 1.79 25.71
N GLY A 32 55.58 2.85 25.05
CA GLY A 32 54.17 3.06 24.74
C GLY A 32 53.66 2.07 23.69
N THR A 33 52.43 1.60 23.87
CA THR A 33 51.73 0.77 22.88
C THR A 33 50.52 1.53 22.36
N CYS A 34 50.44 1.74 21.05
CA CYS A 34 49.32 2.38 20.38
C CYS A 34 48.69 1.39 19.39
N THR A 35 47.41 1.07 19.61
CA THR A 35 46.63 0.20 18.73
C THR A 35 45.53 0.99 18.05
N LEU A 36 45.42 0.91 16.72
CA LEU A 36 44.39 1.58 15.93
C LEU A 36 43.62 0.54 15.11
N VAL A 37 42.30 0.51 15.31
CA VAL A 37 41.38 -0.39 14.63
C VAL A 37 40.27 0.42 13.96
N ASN A 38 40.03 0.23 12.66
CA ASN A 38 39.00 1.00 11.95
C ASN A 38 39.18 2.52 12.12
N CYS A 39 40.42 3.00 12.06
CA CYS A 39 40.73 4.41 12.28
C CYS A 39 41.11 5.12 10.98
N THR A 40 40.73 6.39 10.85
CA THR A 40 41.14 7.26 9.76
C THR A 40 42.05 8.37 10.27
N LEU A 41 43.30 8.41 9.79
CA LEU A 41 44.25 9.50 10.04
C LEU A 41 44.46 10.28 8.74
N SER A 42 43.94 11.51 8.70
CA SER A 42 43.87 12.27 7.45
C SER A 42 44.28 13.74 7.59
N GLY A 43 45.22 14.20 6.78
CA GLY A 43 45.52 15.64 6.72
C GLY A 43 46.27 16.16 7.94
N ASN A 44 47.00 15.31 8.66
CA ASN A 44 47.81 15.74 9.81
C ASN A 44 49.23 16.11 9.36
N SER A 45 49.89 17.01 10.08
CA SER A 45 51.21 17.48 9.70
C SER A 45 52.19 17.62 10.87
N ALA A 46 53.47 17.37 10.60
CA ALA A 46 54.57 17.59 11.52
C ALA A 46 55.77 18.18 10.77
N SER A 47 56.54 19.08 11.38
CA SER A 47 57.68 19.69 10.68
C SER A 47 58.84 18.73 10.43
N SER A 48 59.04 17.72 11.29
CA SER A 48 60.16 16.78 11.22
C SER A 48 59.72 15.40 10.78
N SER A 49 58.99 14.66 11.62
CA SER A 49 58.76 13.23 11.38
C SER A 49 57.36 12.79 11.80
N GLY A 50 56.77 11.89 11.00
CA GLY A 50 55.49 11.26 11.32
C GLY A 50 54.33 12.24 11.23
N GLY A 51 53.97 12.66 10.02
CA GLY A 51 52.87 13.62 9.82
C GLY A 51 51.56 13.08 10.38
N GLY A 52 51.28 11.80 10.15
CA GLY A 52 50.24 11.05 10.87
C GLY A 52 50.76 10.62 12.23
N ILE A 53 51.71 9.69 12.26
CA ILE A 53 52.24 9.12 13.50
C ILE A 53 53.77 9.10 13.51
N CYS A 54 54.36 9.51 14.62
CA CYS A 54 55.76 9.26 14.93
C CYS A 54 55.84 8.23 16.07
N ASN A 55 56.51 7.11 15.81
CA ASN A 55 56.71 5.98 16.72
C ASN A 55 58.23 5.79 16.95
N PHE A 56 58.68 5.88 18.19
CA PHE A 56 60.11 5.97 18.51
C PHE A 56 60.53 5.18 19.75
N ASN A 57 61.83 4.90 19.90
CA ASN A 57 62.39 4.08 20.99
C ASN A 57 61.73 2.68 21.07
N ASP A 58 61.48 2.11 22.25
CA ASP A 58 60.93 0.76 22.43
C ASP A 58 59.39 0.68 22.20
N ALA A 59 58.83 1.62 21.43
CA ALA A 59 57.39 1.82 21.31
C ALA A 59 56.76 0.90 20.25
N GLN A 60 55.52 0.49 20.48
CA GLN A 60 54.79 -0.44 19.64
C GLN A 60 53.59 0.24 19.00
N LEU A 61 53.50 0.14 17.68
CA LEU A 61 52.40 0.66 16.89
C LEU A 61 51.74 -0.48 16.11
N ILE A 62 50.43 -0.65 16.29
CA ILE A 62 49.66 -1.77 15.72
C ILE A 62 48.45 -1.21 15.00
N PHE A 63 48.28 -1.58 13.74
CA PHE A 63 47.12 -1.23 12.93
C PHE A 63 46.36 -2.45 12.45
N THR A 64 45.04 -2.35 12.48
CA THR A 64 44.15 -3.29 11.81
C THR A 64 43.06 -2.49 11.10
N HIS A 65 42.87 -2.72 9.80
CA HIS A 65 41.82 -2.08 9.01
C HIS A 65 41.77 -0.57 9.22
N SER A 66 42.86 0.16 8.94
CA SER A 66 42.91 1.61 9.15
C SER A 66 43.39 2.34 7.89
N THR A 67 43.10 3.64 7.80
CA THR A 67 43.41 4.46 6.62
C THR A 67 44.25 5.66 7.03
N ILE A 68 45.47 5.75 6.52
CA ILE A 68 46.43 6.82 6.80
C ILE A 68 46.79 7.52 5.48
N VAL A 69 46.27 8.73 5.27
CA VAL A 69 46.32 9.41 3.96
C VAL A 69 46.42 10.93 4.08
N ASN A 70 47.06 11.57 3.10
CA ASN A 70 47.22 13.02 3.03
C ASN A 70 47.91 13.64 4.27
N ASN A 71 48.70 12.86 5.00
CA ASN A 71 49.51 13.39 6.09
C ASN A 71 50.87 13.88 5.56
N SER A 72 51.51 14.83 6.23
CA SER A 72 52.72 15.48 5.73
C SER A 72 53.80 15.67 6.80
N ALA A 73 55.05 15.30 6.48
CA ALA A 73 56.22 15.57 7.30
C ALA A 73 57.51 15.59 6.47
N GLY A 74 58.66 15.85 7.12
CA GLY A 74 59.97 15.64 6.50
C GLY A 74 60.24 14.16 6.23
N PHE A 75 60.16 13.35 7.29
CA PHE A 75 60.32 11.91 7.23
C PHE A 75 59.03 11.19 7.61
N GLY A 76 58.57 10.22 6.82
CA GLY A 76 57.38 9.44 7.20
C GLY A 76 56.13 10.33 7.22
N GLY A 77 55.74 10.88 6.08
CA GLY A 77 54.55 11.73 5.98
C GLY A 77 53.32 11.08 6.61
N GLY A 78 53.08 9.81 6.30
CA GLY A 78 52.10 8.97 6.98
C GLY A 78 52.61 8.51 8.34
N ILE A 79 53.61 7.64 8.33
CA ILE A 79 54.17 7.00 9.53
C ILE A 79 55.69 7.10 9.53
N TYR A 80 56.26 7.53 10.65
CA TYR A 80 57.66 7.38 10.95
C TYR A 80 57.83 6.35 12.08
N SER A 81 58.54 5.25 11.82
CA SER A 81 58.77 4.18 12.83
C SER A 81 60.10 3.47 12.59
N THR A 82 61.15 3.93 13.26
CA THR A 82 62.51 3.39 13.12
C THR A 82 62.90 2.53 14.33
N ALA A 83 63.78 1.54 14.09
CA ALA A 83 64.24 0.64 15.14
C ALA A 83 64.86 1.42 16.32
N PRO A 84 64.59 1.02 17.58
CA PRO A 84 64.00 -0.26 17.99
C PRO A 84 62.46 -0.31 18.02
N ALA A 85 61.75 0.72 17.53
CA ALA A 85 60.29 0.77 17.57
C ALA A 85 59.70 -0.26 16.60
N THR A 86 58.56 -0.85 16.96
CA THR A 86 57.88 -1.87 16.15
C THR A 86 56.62 -1.32 15.50
N LEU A 87 56.42 -1.66 14.22
CA LEU A 87 55.22 -1.35 13.44
C LEU A 87 54.60 -2.66 12.93
N SER A 88 53.34 -2.88 13.29
CA SER A 88 52.52 -3.99 12.77
C SER A 88 51.39 -3.43 11.92
N LEU A 89 51.21 -3.95 10.71
CA LEU A 89 50.12 -3.59 9.82
C LEU A 89 49.28 -4.82 9.46
N GLN A 90 47.96 -4.66 9.46
CA GLN A 90 47.03 -5.63 8.92
C GLN A 90 45.90 -4.93 8.16
N ASN A 91 45.68 -5.31 6.90
CA ASN A 91 44.59 -4.78 6.07
C ASN A 91 44.50 -3.25 6.08
N THR A 92 45.64 -2.56 6.08
CA THR A 92 45.72 -1.12 6.34
C THR A 92 46.20 -0.36 5.10
N ILE A 93 45.59 0.81 4.85
CA ILE A 93 46.02 1.74 3.80
C ILE A 93 46.98 2.76 4.40
N VAL A 94 48.16 2.90 3.80
CA VAL A 94 49.07 4.04 4.01
C VAL A 94 49.49 4.58 2.64
N ALA A 95 48.78 5.62 2.15
CA ALA A 95 48.95 6.09 0.79
C ALA A 95 48.71 7.59 0.65
N GLY A 96 49.30 8.22 -0.36
CA GLY A 96 49.06 9.63 -0.69
C GLY A 96 49.54 10.60 0.40
N ASN A 97 50.50 10.18 1.22
CA ASN A 97 51.13 11.05 2.20
C ASN A 97 52.39 11.70 1.59
N THR A 98 52.82 12.83 2.17
CA THR A 98 53.96 13.61 1.67
C THR A 98 55.13 13.59 2.65
N GLY A 99 56.28 13.12 2.19
CA GLY A 99 57.55 13.14 2.92
C GLY A 99 58.54 14.02 2.17
N SER A 100 58.82 15.24 2.64
CA SER A 100 59.67 16.18 1.91
C SER A 100 61.15 15.79 1.89
N VAL A 101 61.56 14.83 2.73
CA VAL A 101 62.93 14.31 2.81
C VAL A 101 62.99 12.83 2.41
N SER A 102 62.23 11.95 3.07
CA SER A 102 62.25 10.51 2.77
C SER A 102 61.05 9.77 3.34
N GLY A 103 60.61 8.73 2.64
CA GLY A 103 59.53 7.85 3.08
C GLY A 103 58.19 8.58 3.18
N PRO A 104 57.51 8.88 2.05
CA PRO A 104 56.29 9.67 2.07
C PRO A 104 55.18 9.00 2.85
N ASP A 105 54.92 7.72 2.56
CA ASP A 105 53.89 6.94 3.25
C ASP A 105 54.43 6.37 4.56
N ILE A 106 55.54 5.63 4.50
CA ILE A 106 56.20 5.07 5.67
C ILE A 106 57.70 5.33 5.57
N ASN A 107 58.29 5.79 6.67
CA ASN A 107 59.75 5.81 6.85
C ASN A 107 60.12 4.90 8.03
N GLY A 108 60.83 3.81 7.73
CA GLY A 108 61.27 2.83 8.72
C GLY A 108 60.99 1.38 8.33
N ALA A 109 60.71 0.53 9.31
CA ALA A 109 60.50 -0.91 9.09
C ALA A 109 59.15 -1.37 9.61
N VAL A 110 58.37 -2.02 8.74
CA VAL A 110 57.20 -2.81 9.15
C VAL A 110 57.74 -4.12 9.73
N THR A 111 57.71 -4.21 11.06
CA THR A 111 58.24 -5.38 11.78
C THR A 111 57.35 -6.61 11.66
N LEU A 112 56.05 -6.41 11.38
CA LEU A 112 55.09 -7.47 11.15
C LEU A 112 54.04 -7.00 10.12
N SER A 113 54.06 -7.60 8.93
CA SER A 113 53.01 -7.40 7.93
C SER A 113 52.08 -8.61 7.92
N LEU A 114 50.79 -8.37 8.14
CA LEU A 114 49.73 -9.38 8.13
C LEU A 114 48.67 -8.99 7.09
N GLY A 115 47.99 -9.97 6.52
CA GLY A 115 46.94 -9.74 5.54
C GLY A 115 47.45 -9.06 4.26
N VAL A 116 46.69 -8.11 3.73
CA VAL A 116 47.04 -7.32 2.54
C VAL A 116 46.99 -5.85 2.89
N ASN A 117 48.14 -5.20 3.00
CA ASN A 117 48.23 -3.75 3.20
C ASN A 117 48.39 -3.04 1.86
N LEU A 118 47.89 -1.81 1.78
CA LEU A 118 48.02 -0.98 0.58
C LEU A 118 48.93 0.20 0.89
N ILE A 119 50.11 0.19 0.29
CA ILE A 119 51.16 1.19 0.48
C ILE A 119 51.33 1.98 -0.83
N GLY A 120 51.00 3.27 -0.78
CA GLY A 120 50.99 4.14 -1.95
C GLY A 120 52.35 4.28 -2.63
N THR A 121 53.42 4.33 -1.84
CA THR A 121 54.81 4.20 -2.27
C THR A 121 55.64 3.45 -1.22
N ASP A 122 56.44 2.50 -1.68
CA ASP A 122 57.35 1.71 -0.80
C ASP A 122 58.73 2.37 -0.61
N SER A 123 58.93 3.58 -1.13
CA SER A 123 60.14 4.36 -0.86
C SER A 123 60.27 4.62 0.63
N GLY A 124 61.44 4.32 1.22
CA GLY A 124 61.75 4.59 2.62
C GLY A 124 61.22 3.55 3.63
N VAL A 125 60.54 2.49 3.17
CA VAL A 125 60.03 1.42 4.03
C VAL A 125 60.64 0.06 3.70
N THR A 126 60.83 -0.77 4.72
CA THR A 126 61.26 -2.17 4.62
C THR A 126 60.30 -3.07 5.40
N GLY A 127 60.38 -4.39 5.18
CA GLY A 127 59.59 -5.37 5.95
C GLY A 127 58.13 -5.55 5.51
N LEU A 128 57.75 -5.00 4.36
CA LEU A 128 56.45 -5.27 3.73
C LEU A 128 56.36 -6.75 3.31
N GLY A 129 55.18 -7.35 3.48
CA GLY A 129 54.87 -8.73 3.12
C GLY A 129 54.64 -8.91 1.62
N GLU A 130 54.85 -10.12 1.10
CA GLU A 130 54.74 -10.41 -0.34
C GLU A 130 53.32 -10.16 -0.89
N SER A 131 52.30 -10.30 -0.05
CA SER A 131 50.90 -10.05 -0.38
C SER A 131 50.51 -8.57 -0.36
N ASP A 132 51.37 -7.67 0.15
CA ASP A 132 51.05 -6.24 0.23
C ASP A 132 51.00 -5.59 -1.17
N LEU A 133 50.02 -4.72 -1.38
CA LEU A 133 49.86 -3.90 -2.57
C LEU A 133 50.77 -2.68 -2.45
N ARG A 134 51.76 -2.54 -3.34
CA ARG A 134 52.82 -1.52 -3.25
C ARG A 134 52.84 -0.65 -4.49
N ASN A 135 53.19 0.62 -4.32
CA ASN A 135 53.34 1.58 -5.42
C ASN A 135 52.04 1.75 -6.23
N LEU A 136 50.89 1.68 -5.56
CA LEU A 136 49.56 1.81 -6.16
C LEU A 136 48.77 2.94 -5.49
N PRO A 137 48.06 3.78 -6.26
CA PRO A 137 47.21 4.80 -5.66
C PRO A 137 46.04 4.14 -4.93
N ALA A 138 45.74 4.61 -3.71
CA ALA A 138 44.59 4.11 -2.94
C ALA A 138 43.23 4.53 -3.53
N LEU A 139 43.20 5.58 -4.37
CA LEU A 139 41.99 6.12 -4.99
C LEU A 139 40.86 6.33 -3.97
N LEU A 140 41.08 7.23 -3.01
CA LEU A 140 40.10 7.51 -1.95
C LEU A 140 39.38 8.84 -2.20
N GLY A 141 38.10 8.87 -1.85
CA GLY A 141 37.30 10.09 -1.82
C GLY A 141 37.71 11.08 -0.72
N PRO A 142 37.05 12.25 -0.66
CA PRO A 142 37.29 13.23 0.40
C PRO A 142 36.93 12.67 1.78
N LEU A 143 37.58 13.21 2.82
CA LEU A 143 37.15 12.99 4.19
C LEU A 143 35.80 13.69 4.39
N ALA A 144 34.75 12.92 4.62
CA ALA A 144 33.40 13.45 4.79
C ALA A 144 32.57 12.56 5.74
N ASN A 145 31.34 12.99 6.03
CA ASN A 145 30.40 12.17 6.77
C ASN A 145 29.71 11.19 5.80
N HIS A 146 30.10 9.92 5.86
CA HIS A 146 29.56 8.83 5.03
C HIS A 146 28.74 7.83 5.87
N GLY A 147 28.10 8.33 6.93
CA GLY A 147 27.45 7.51 7.95
C GLY A 147 28.36 7.21 9.15
N GLY A 148 27.77 6.62 10.19
CA GLY A 148 28.49 6.29 11.43
C GLY A 148 28.78 7.49 12.34
N ARG A 149 29.68 7.28 13.32
CA ARG A 149 29.98 8.27 14.38
C ARG A 149 31.09 9.26 14.02
N THR A 150 31.92 8.96 13.02
CA THR A 150 33.12 9.72 12.67
C THR A 150 33.25 9.85 11.15
N GLN A 151 33.94 10.89 10.67
CA GLN A 151 34.17 11.08 9.24
C GLN A 151 35.12 10.03 8.67
N THR A 152 34.86 9.55 7.47
CA THR A 152 35.67 8.50 6.82
C THR A 152 36.08 8.88 5.41
N ARG A 153 36.90 8.03 4.78
CA ARG A 153 37.25 8.14 3.36
C ARG A 153 36.88 6.85 2.66
N LEU A 154 35.94 6.93 1.72
CA LEU A 154 35.51 5.78 0.93
C LEU A 154 36.50 5.51 -0.22
N PRO A 155 36.84 4.24 -0.49
CA PRO A 155 37.42 3.84 -1.76
C PRO A 155 36.54 4.31 -2.93
N LEU A 156 37.17 4.84 -3.97
CA LEU A 156 36.50 5.19 -5.22
C LEU A 156 36.46 3.95 -6.14
N SER A 157 35.57 3.98 -7.13
CA SER A 157 35.53 2.95 -8.17
C SER A 157 36.91 2.73 -8.80
N GLY A 158 37.33 1.46 -8.88
CA GLY A 158 38.64 1.06 -9.37
C GLY A 158 39.77 1.12 -8.33
N SER A 159 39.46 1.47 -7.07
CA SER A 159 40.45 1.40 -5.98
C SER A 159 40.95 -0.04 -5.79
N PRO A 160 42.27 -0.25 -5.67
CA PRO A 160 42.83 -1.56 -5.37
C PRO A 160 42.57 -2.02 -3.92
N ALA A 161 41.93 -1.18 -3.08
CA ALA A 161 41.53 -1.54 -1.74
C ALA A 161 40.24 -2.38 -1.68
N ILE A 162 39.44 -2.34 -2.75
CA ILE A 162 38.10 -2.95 -2.79
C ILE A 162 38.22 -4.47 -2.84
N ASP A 163 37.52 -5.18 -1.95
CA ASP A 163 37.49 -6.65 -1.84
C ASP A 163 38.88 -7.30 -1.76
N ALA A 164 39.88 -6.59 -1.23
CA ALA A 164 41.28 -7.00 -1.29
C ALA A 164 41.88 -7.43 0.05
N ALA A 165 41.20 -7.20 1.17
CA ALA A 165 41.71 -7.54 2.49
C ALA A 165 41.48 -9.02 2.85
N VAL A 166 42.30 -9.52 3.77
CA VAL A 166 42.15 -10.87 4.31
C VAL A 166 41.13 -10.85 5.45
N VAL A 167 40.17 -11.76 5.42
CA VAL A 167 39.18 -11.94 6.49
C VAL A 167 39.86 -12.17 7.83
N ASN A 168 39.43 -11.44 8.86
CA ASN A 168 39.87 -11.62 10.24
C ASN A 168 38.65 -11.58 11.19
N SER A 169 38.89 -11.47 12.50
CA SER A 169 37.82 -11.50 13.51
C SER A 169 37.01 -10.19 13.62
N LEU A 170 37.33 -9.14 12.86
CA LEU A 170 36.57 -7.88 12.89
C LEU A 170 35.31 -8.03 12.05
N ILE A 171 34.17 -7.76 12.68
CA ILE A 171 32.84 -7.92 12.07
C ILE A 171 32.26 -6.61 11.52
N THR A 172 32.76 -5.46 11.96
CA THR A 172 32.28 -4.15 11.50
C THR A 172 33.40 -3.19 11.12
N ASP A 173 33.12 -2.22 10.27
CA ASP A 173 34.00 -1.15 9.83
C ASP A 173 33.97 0.06 10.79
N GLN A 174 34.60 1.18 10.41
CA GLN A 174 34.61 2.41 11.22
C GLN A 174 33.23 3.01 11.46
N ARG A 175 32.28 2.80 10.55
CA ARG A 175 30.91 3.33 10.64
C ARG A 175 29.98 2.40 11.42
N GLY A 176 30.39 1.15 11.58
CA GLY A 176 29.59 0.09 12.20
C GLY A 176 28.92 -0.82 11.19
N TYR A 177 29.23 -0.68 9.89
CA TYR A 177 28.71 -1.57 8.86
C TYR A 177 29.49 -2.89 8.81
N PRO A 178 28.86 -4.01 8.38
CA PRO A 178 29.52 -5.31 8.27
C PRO A 178 30.82 -5.22 7.46
N ARG A 179 31.82 -6.01 7.85
CA ARG A 179 33.13 -6.08 7.18
C ARG A 179 33.19 -6.99 5.97
N VAL A 180 32.11 -7.69 5.67
CA VAL A 180 32.00 -8.53 4.48
C VAL A 180 30.66 -8.19 3.87
N ALA A 181 30.65 -7.18 3.00
CA ALA A 181 29.48 -6.82 2.20
C ALA A 181 29.60 -7.38 0.77
N GLY A 182 30.83 -7.43 0.25
CA GLY A 182 31.18 -8.02 -1.05
C GLY A 182 31.77 -9.43 -0.96
N SER A 183 32.77 -9.70 -1.81
CA SER A 183 33.45 -11.00 -1.88
C SER A 183 34.50 -11.17 -0.78
N ALA A 184 35.06 -10.07 -0.29
CA ALA A 184 36.02 -10.01 0.80
C ALA A 184 35.97 -8.62 1.46
N PRO A 185 36.53 -8.44 2.66
CA PRO A 185 36.65 -7.10 3.24
C PRO A 185 37.48 -6.18 2.36
N ASP A 186 37.21 -4.89 2.46
CA ASP A 186 38.05 -3.84 1.92
C ASP A 186 39.28 -3.60 2.81
N ILE A 187 40.39 -3.23 2.19
CA ILE A 187 41.56 -2.72 2.90
C ILE A 187 41.21 -1.34 3.47
N GLY A 188 41.58 -1.10 4.72
CA GLY A 188 41.43 0.20 5.38
C GLY A 188 40.22 0.31 6.30
N ALA A 189 39.86 1.54 6.65
CA ALA A 189 38.94 1.82 7.76
C ALA A 189 37.46 1.56 7.47
N VAL A 190 37.07 1.41 6.21
CA VAL A 190 35.67 1.28 5.78
C VAL A 190 35.49 0.06 4.88
N GLU A 191 34.25 -0.40 4.77
CA GLU A 191 33.78 -1.40 3.81
C GLU A 191 32.80 -0.74 2.81
N LEU A 192 32.98 -0.86 1.51
CA LEU A 192 31.96 -0.45 0.56
C LEU A 192 30.75 -1.39 0.67
N CYS A 193 29.56 -0.81 0.82
CA CYS A 193 28.32 -1.57 0.95
C CYS A 193 27.32 -1.11 -0.13
N PRO A 194 26.38 -1.99 -0.54
CA PRO A 194 25.22 -1.56 -1.29
C PRO A 194 24.34 -0.66 -0.41
N ASN A 195 23.50 0.19 -1.04
CA ASN A 195 22.50 0.99 -0.33
C ASN A 195 21.22 1.05 -1.17
N ILE A 196 20.14 0.46 -0.68
CA ILE A 196 18.84 0.39 -1.34
C ILE A 196 18.08 1.70 -1.14
N ALA A 197 17.62 2.30 -2.23
CA ALA A 197 16.66 3.39 -2.18
C ALA A 197 15.42 2.97 -2.97
N LEU A 198 14.28 2.92 -2.28
CA LEU A 198 13.00 2.63 -2.91
C LEU A 198 12.29 3.94 -3.27
N GLU A 199 11.68 4.00 -4.45
CA GLU A 199 10.96 5.18 -4.93
C GLU A 199 9.54 4.81 -5.40
N GLN A 200 8.54 5.60 -5.02
CA GLN A 200 7.17 5.49 -5.50
C GLN A 200 6.43 6.85 -5.42
N PRO A 201 6.14 7.52 -6.54
CA PRO A 201 6.60 7.21 -7.90
C PRO A 201 8.12 7.40 -8.06
N ALA A 202 8.67 7.07 -9.23
CA ALA A 202 10.09 7.29 -9.54
C ALA A 202 10.50 8.76 -9.25
N GLY A 203 11.65 8.93 -8.60
CA GLY A 203 12.17 10.20 -8.09
C GLY A 203 11.60 10.64 -6.73
N SER A 204 10.61 9.93 -6.18
CA SER A 204 10.05 10.20 -4.86
C SER A 204 10.39 9.06 -3.91
N GLY A 205 11.35 9.31 -3.00
CA GLY A 205 11.83 8.33 -2.04
C GLY A 205 10.73 7.84 -1.10
N LEU A 206 10.69 6.53 -0.91
CA LEU A 206 9.86 5.83 0.04
C LEU A 206 10.76 5.22 1.11
N PRO A 207 10.75 5.71 2.37
CA PRO A 207 11.62 5.18 3.41
C PRO A 207 11.26 3.73 3.78
N ASN A 208 12.21 3.01 4.36
CA ASN A 208 11.98 1.69 4.92
C ASN A 208 10.87 1.74 6.00
N GLY A 209 9.89 0.84 5.90
CA GLY A 209 8.65 0.86 6.69
C GLY A 209 7.62 1.90 6.24
N GLY A 210 7.85 2.60 5.13
CA GLY A 210 6.98 3.63 4.59
C GLY A 210 5.69 3.09 3.97
N GLY A 211 4.64 3.92 3.98
CA GLY A 211 3.30 3.57 3.51
C GLY A 211 3.04 3.96 2.05
N GLN A 212 2.37 3.07 1.29
CA GLN A 212 1.90 3.35 -0.07
C GLN A 212 0.45 2.94 -0.30
N SER A 213 -0.34 3.91 -0.79
CA SER A 213 -1.78 3.74 -1.03
C SER A 213 -2.08 3.36 -2.46
N PHE A 214 -2.84 2.29 -2.70
CA PHE A 214 -3.35 1.90 -4.02
C PHE A 214 -4.70 2.55 -4.36
N GLY A 215 -5.18 3.46 -3.50
CA GLY A 215 -6.47 4.13 -3.70
C GLY A 215 -7.66 3.18 -3.57
N THR A 216 -8.74 3.51 -4.28
CA THR A 216 -9.96 2.71 -4.31
C THR A 216 -10.09 1.87 -5.58
N ALA A 217 -10.50 0.61 -5.43
CA ALA A 217 -10.82 -0.29 -6.55
C ALA A 217 -12.09 -1.08 -6.24
N THR A 218 -13.03 -1.18 -7.19
CA THR A 218 -14.19 -2.05 -7.02
C THR A 218 -13.74 -3.52 -6.99
N PRO A 219 -14.49 -4.43 -6.32
CA PRO A 219 -14.14 -5.85 -6.33
C PRO A 219 -13.92 -6.40 -7.74
N GLY A 220 -12.77 -7.06 -7.97
CA GLY A 220 -12.37 -7.59 -9.28
C GLY A 220 -11.72 -6.58 -10.24
N ALA A 221 -11.70 -5.28 -9.93
CA ALA A 221 -10.88 -4.29 -10.64
C ALA A 221 -9.49 -4.18 -10.00
N SER A 222 -8.52 -3.71 -10.77
CA SER A 222 -7.12 -3.65 -10.34
C SER A 222 -6.52 -2.25 -10.42
N ASN A 223 -5.77 -1.84 -9.40
CA ASN A 223 -4.87 -0.69 -9.43
C ASN A 223 -3.43 -1.18 -9.30
N SER A 224 -2.54 -0.72 -10.17
CA SER A 224 -1.12 -1.12 -10.13
C SER A 224 -0.22 0.07 -9.83
N ARG A 225 0.89 -0.20 -9.15
CA ARG A 225 1.99 0.74 -8.93
C ARG A 225 3.31 0.08 -9.26
N THR A 226 4.16 0.80 -9.96
CA THR A 226 5.55 0.41 -10.20
C THR A 226 6.41 1.11 -9.16
N PHE A 227 7.26 0.33 -8.51
CA PHE A 227 8.27 0.77 -7.57
C PHE A 227 9.62 0.72 -8.26
N THR A 228 10.42 1.77 -8.07
CA THR A 228 11.81 1.80 -8.55
C THR A 228 12.72 1.48 -7.38
N ILE A 229 13.60 0.50 -7.57
CA ILE A 229 14.68 0.17 -6.63
C ILE A 229 15.96 0.74 -7.23
N ARG A 230 16.61 1.65 -6.53
CA ARG A 230 17.89 2.24 -6.92
C ARG A 230 18.99 1.78 -5.97
N ASN A 231 20.12 1.38 -6.52
CA ASN A 231 21.33 1.21 -5.72
C ASN A 231 22.06 2.56 -5.64
N THR A 232 22.06 3.14 -4.46
CA THR A 232 22.73 4.40 -4.12
C THR A 232 24.06 4.18 -3.40
N GLY A 233 24.40 2.93 -3.09
CA GLY A 233 25.63 2.53 -2.45
C GLY A 233 26.77 2.35 -3.44
N HIS A 234 27.79 1.63 -2.98
CA HIS A 234 29.07 1.52 -3.68
C HIS A 234 29.47 0.09 -4.03
N ASP A 235 28.69 -0.89 -3.61
CA ASP A 235 28.79 -2.30 -4.02
C ASP A 235 27.46 -2.77 -4.62
N ASP A 236 27.45 -3.93 -5.29
CA ASP A 236 26.29 -4.49 -5.96
C ASP A 236 25.15 -4.81 -4.98
N LEU A 237 23.98 -4.20 -5.22
CA LEU A 237 22.76 -4.50 -4.48
C LEU A 237 22.15 -5.77 -5.07
N THR A 238 22.16 -6.85 -4.30
CA THR A 238 21.48 -8.10 -4.63
C THR A 238 20.10 -8.15 -4.00
N LEU A 239 19.11 -8.57 -4.77
CA LEU A 239 17.70 -8.59 -4.41
C LEU A 239 17.20 -10.04 -4.36
N GLY A 240 16.61 -10.39 -3.23
CA GLY A 240 15.96 -11.68 -3.00
C GLY A 240 14.46 -11.65 -3.32
N ALA A 241 13.76 -12.66 -2.81
CA ALA A 241 12.31 -12.76 -2.97
C ALA A 241 11.58 -11.64 -2.20
N ILE A 242 10.47 -11.17 -2.76
CA ILE A 242 9.53 -10.30 -2.06
C ILE A 242 8.46 -11.17 -1.42
N THR A 243 8.43 -11.19 -0.08
CA THR A 243 7.39 -11.90 0.69
C THR A 243 6.30 -10.95 1.15
N LYS A 244 5.13 -11.50 1.49
CA LYS A 244 3.95 -10.75 1.92
C LYS A 244 3.35 -11.32 3.19
N ASP A 245 2.96 -10.46 4.10
CA ASP A 245 2.15 -10.78 5.27
C ASP A 245 1.15 -9.65 5.58
N GLY A 246 0.51 -9.70 6.75
CA GLY A 246 -0.52 -8.74 7.17
C GLY A 246 -1.96 -9.22 6.97
N ALA A 247 -2.91 -8.29 6.99
CA ALA A 247 -4.35 -8.59 7.08
C ALA A 247 -4.94 -9.13 5.77
N ASN A 248 -4.51 -8.60 4.62
CA ASN A 248 -5.08 -8.93 3.31
C ASN A 248 -4.01 -9.16 2.22
N PRO A 249 -2.95 -9.96 2.45
CA PRO A 249 -1.86 -10.16 1.48
C PRO A 249 -2.31 -10.83 0.19
N GLY A 250 -3.46 -11.50 0.17
CA GLY A 250 -4.05 -12.12 -1.01
C GLY A 250 -4.64 -11.12 -2.01
N ASP A 251 -5.03 -9.91 -1.56
CA ASP A 251 -5.58 -8.86 -2.42
C ASP A 251 -4.47 -8.07 -3.17
N PHE A 252 -3.20 -8.39 -2.92
CA PHE A 252 -2.04 -7.76 -3.56
C PHE A 252 -1.18 -8.80 -4.27
N THR A 253 -0.92 -8.64 -5.55
CA THR A 253 0.03 -9.48 -6.31
C THR A 253 1.30 -8.70 -6.60
N VAL A 254 2.46 -9.34 -6.44
CA VAL A 254 3.78 -8.74 -6.64
C VAL A 254 4.41 -9.38 -7.87
N GLY A 255 4.76 -8.55 -8.85
CA GLY A 255 5.52 -8.97 -10.03
C GLY A 255 6.99 -9.19 -9.70
N ALA A 256 7.69 -9.95 -10.54
CA ALA A 256 9.12 -10.16 -10.40
C ALA A 256 9.89 -8.83 -10.50
N VAL A 257 11.00 -8.75 -9.78
CA VAL A 257 11.99 -7.68 -9.99
C VAL A 257 12.61 -7.81 -11.37
N GLY A 258 12.82 -6.70 -12.06
CA GLY A 258 13.39 -6.70 -13.42
C GLY A 258 14.83 -7.19 -13.49
N SER A 259 15.59 -7.05 -12.39
CA SER A 259 16.95 -7.57 -12.21
C SER A 259 17.14 -7.90 -10.74
N THR A 260 17.82 -9.01 -10.45
CA THR A 260 18.18 -9.41 -9.07
C THR A 260 19.51 -8.81 -8.61
N THR A 261 20.25 -8.17 -9.50
CA THR A 261 21.48 -7.45 -9.19
C THR A 261 21.40 -6.05 -9.76
N VAL A 262 21.65 -5.04 -8.93
CA VAL A 262 21.62 -3.63 -9.30
C VAL A 262 22.98 -3.04 -8.96
N THR A 263 23.77 -2.78 -9.99
CA THR A 263 25.11 -2.17 -9.85
C THR A 263 25.00 -0.75 -9.29
N PRO A 264 26.04 -0.21 -8.62
CA PRO A 264 26.04 1.15 -8.08
C PRO A 264 25.54 2.21 -9.07
N GLY A 265 24.68 3.11 -8.61
CA GLY A 265 24.08 4.19 -9.40
C GLY A 265 22.95 3.78 -10.35
N ASN A 266 22.70 2.49 -10.54
CA ASN A 266 21.66 1.98 -11.43
C ASN A 266 20.37 1.67 -10.67
N SER A 267 19.32 1.31 -11.40
CA SER A 267 18.02 0.98 -10.84
C SER A 267 17.32 -0.16 -11.58
N THR A 268 16.45 -0.87 -10.87
CA THR A 268 15.50 -1.82 -11.42
C THR A 268 14.09 -1.49 -10.94
N THR A 269 13.08 -2.24 -11.38
CA THR A 269 11.69 -2.02 -10.98
C THR A 269 10.96 -3.32 -10.67
N PHE A 270 9.88 -3.22 -9.91
CA PHE A 270 8.86 -4.25 -9.79
C PHE A 270 7.48 -3.58 -9.71
N THR A 271 6.44 -4.34 -10.07
CA THR A 271 5.05 -3.85 -10.02
C THR A 271 4.29 -4.57 -8.93
N VAL A 272 3.46 -3.85 -8.20
CA VAL A 272 2.48 -4.40 -7.27
C VAL A 272 1.10 -4.06 -7.82
N THR A 273 0.20 -5.03 -7.79
CA THR A 273 -1.18 -4.87 -8.24
C THR A 273 -2.12 -5.16 -7.08
N PHE A 274 -2.96 -4.20 -6.74
CA PHE A 274 -4.05 -4.33 -5.78
C PHE A 274 -5.33 -4.69 -6.51
N MET A 275 -5.94 -5.83 -6.17
CA MET A 275 -7.19 -6.33 -6.73
C MET A 275 -8.05 -6.91 -5.61
N PRO A 276 -8.88 -6.10 -4.92
CA PRO A 276 -9.66 -6.55 -3.78
C PRO A 276 -10.74 -7.55 -4.19
N ALA A 277 -10.88 -8.66 -3.47
CA ALA A 277 -11.96 -9.61 -3.69
C ALA A 277 -13.25 -9.24 -2.94
N THR A 278 -13.13 -8.53 -1.81
CA THR A 278 -14.27 -8.21 -0.94
C THR A 278 -14.27 -6.73 -0.53
N PRO A 279 -15.45 -6.15 -0.19
CA PRO A 279 -15.55 -4.76 0.26
C PRO A 279 -14.73 -4.45 1.52
N GLY A 280 -14.32 -3.19 1.66
CA GLY A 280 -13.68 -2.63 2.85
C GLY A 280 -12.24 -2.15 2.64
N ALA A 281 -11.63 -1.69 3.73
CA ALA A 281 -10.21 -1.31 3.76
C ALA A 281 -9.33 -2.56 3.72
N LYS A 282 -8.25 -2.50 2.93
CA LYS A 282 -7.31 -3.59 2.68
C LYS A 282 -5.90 -3.14 3.00
N SER A 283 -5.12 -4.01 3.63
CA SER A 283 -3.70 -3.75 3.88
C SER A 283 -2.85 -5.02 3.84
N ALA A 284 -1.57 -4.84 3.53
CA ALA A 284 -0.56 -5.88 3.61
C ALA A 284 0.80 -5.22 3.86
N VAL A 285 1.80 -6.04 4.18
CA VAL A 285 3.19 -5.60 4.30
C VAL A 285 4.03 -6.43 3.33
N LEU A 286 4.90 -5.75 2.58
CA LEU A 286 5.89 -6.37 1.71
C LEU A 286 7.23 -6.36 2.42
N HIS A 287 7.98 -7.45 2.30
CA HIS A 287 9.35 -7.56 2.77
C HIS A 287 10.23 -7.94 1.58
N LEU A 288 11.09 -7.02 1.13
CA LEU A 288 12.04 -7.24 0.06
C LEU A 288 13.38 -7.62 0.67
N ALA A 289 13.73 -8.90 0.63
CA ALA A 289 15.04 -9.37 1.02
C ALA A 289 16.11 -8.77 0.08
N ASN A 290 17.23 -8.32 0.64
CA ASN A 290 18.33 -7.73 -0.12
C ASN A 290 19.66 -7.87 0.66
N ASN A 291 20.77 -7.34 0.16
CA ASN A 291 22.07 -7.34 0.86
C ASN A 291 22.50 -5.96 1.39
N ASP A 292 21.59 -4.98 1.45
CA ASP A 292 21.83 -3.75 2.18
C ASP A 292 21.97 -4.04 3.69
N PRO A 293 23.11 -3.74 4.31
CA PRO A 293 23.36 -4.05 5.71
C PRO A 293 22.37 -3.48 6.74
N ASP A 294 21.79 -2.30 6.50
CA ASP A 294 20.91 -1.64 7.46
C ASP A 294 19.43 -1.55 7.02
N GLU A 295 19.14 -1.92 5.77
CA GLU A 295 17.78 -1.94 5.21
C GLU A 295 17.36 -3.31 4.63
N ASN A 296 17.91 -4.40 5.17
CA ASN A 296 17.51 -5.78 4.84
C ASN A 296 16.73 -6.49 5.98
N PRO A 297 15.49 -6.97 5.74
CA PRO A 297 14.69 -6.75 4.54
C PRO A 297 14.16 -5.31 4.48
N PHE A 298 13.92 -4.82 3.25
CA PHE A 298 13.26 -3.53 3.05
C PHE A 298 11.75 -3.72 3.19
N VAL A 299 11.14 -3.00 4.12
CA VAL A 299 9.72 -3.15 4.49
C VAL A 299 8.88 -2.07 3.80
N ILE A 300 7.74 -2.47 3.22
CA ILE A 300 6.79 -1.55 2.57
C ILE A 300 5.39 -1.82 3.10
N LEU A 301 4.77 -0.82 3.71
CA LEU A 301 3.38 -0.91 4.16
C LEU A 301 2.46 -0.53 3.01
N ILE A 302 1.61 -1.44 2.55
CA ILE A 302 0.68 -1.17 1.43
C ILE A 302 -0.77 -1.23 1.88
N HIS A 303 -1.59 -0.33 1.33
CA HIS A 303 -3.01 -0.28 1.65
C HIS A 303 -3.87 0.19 0.48
N GLY A 304 -5.14 -0.16 0.50
CA GLY A 304 -6.15 0.25 -0.47
C GLY A 304 -7.54 0.08 0.12
N ALA A 305 -8.58 0.38 -0.65
CA ALA A 305 -9.96 0.16 -0.23
C ALA A 305 -10.86 -0.16 -1.43
N THR A 306 -12.07 -0.64 -1.16
CA THR A 306 -13.15 -0.53 -2.14
C THR A 306 -13.88 0.80 -1.97
N PRO A 307 -14.55 1.33 -3.01
CA PRO A 307 -15.46 2.45 -2.83
C PRO A 307 -16.49 2.13 -1.74
N PRO A 308 -16.91 3.13 -0.95
CA PRO A 308 -18.03 2.94 -0.02
C PRO A 308 -19.27 2.49 -0.82
N PRO A 309 -20.18 1.70 -0.21
CA PRO A 309 -21.47 1.40 -0.81
C PRO A 309 -22.15 2.71 -1.21
N VAL A 310 -22.63 2.81 -2.45
CA VAL A 310 -23.46 3.95 -2.86
C VAL A 310 -24.68 3.97 -1.93
N PRO A 311 -24.97 5.09 -1.24
CA PRO A 311 -26.19 5.19 -0.45
C PRO A 311 -27.38 4.85 -1.35
N LEU A 312 -28.26 3.95 -0.88
CA LEU A 312 -29.52 3.71 -1.57
C LEU A 312 -30.20 5.07 -1.76
N ALA A 313 -30.47 5.48 -3.00
CA ALA A 313 -31.12 6.75 -3.27
C ALA A 313 -32.45 6.77 -2.51
N THR A 314 -32.55 7.59 -1.47
CA THR A 314 -33.79 7.72 -0.70
C THR A 314 -34.75 8.56 -1.53
N LEU A 315 -35.79 7.92 -2.08
CA LEU A 315 -36.94 8.64 -2.62
C LEU A 315 -37.56 9.49 -1.50
N PRO A 316 -38.15 10.67 -1.82
CA PRO A 316 -38.82 11.47 -0.81
C PRO A 316 -39.98 10.69 -0.18
N ASP A 317 -40.21 10.88 1.12
CA ASP A 317 -41.33 10.28 1.83
C ASP A 317 -42.66 10.69 1.19
N LEU A 318 -43.54 9.70 0.97
CA LEU A 318 -44.88 9.93 0.44
C LEU A 318 -45.80 10.45 1.56
N LYS A 319 -46.22 11.71 1.48
CA LYS A 319 -47.14 12.33 2.46
C LYS A 319 -48.59 12.17 2.03
N LEU A 320 -49.39 11.43 2.79
CA LEU A 320 -50.84 11.31 2.58
C LEU A 320 -51.59 12.23 3.55
N SER A 321 -52.71 12.84 3.14
CA SER A 321 -53.55 13.59 4.08
C SER A 321 -54.26 12.65 5.08
N LYS A 322 -54.39 13.16 6.31
CA LYS A 322 -54.81 12.52 7.57
C LYS A 322 -55.61 11.20 7.45
N ALA A 323 -55.08 10.17 8.13
CA ALA A 323 -55.56 8.78 8.24
C ALA A 323 -55.68 8.01 6.92
N GLY A 324 -55.17 8.55 5.82
CA GLY A 324 -55.28 7.88 4.55
C GLY A 324 -54.34 6.68 4.43
N VAL A 325 -54.88 5.51 4.06
CA VAL A 325 -54.13 4.27 3.85
C VAL A 325 -54.05 3.94 2.36
N VAL A 326 -52.85 3.65 1.86
CA VAL A 326 -52.69 2.98 0.56
C VAL A 326 -53.02 1.50 0.76
N ARG A 327 -54.00 1.00 0.00
CA ARG A 327 -54.47 -0.39 0.08
C ARG A 327 -54.02 -1.22 -1.11
N ALA A 328 -53.68 -0.56 -2.23
CA ALA A 328 -53.28 -1.21 -3.45
C ALA A 328 -52.19 -0.40 -4.17
N VAL A 329 -51.29 -1.11 -4.83
CA VAL A 329 -50.23 -0.53 -5.64
C VAL A 329 -50.02 -1.37 -6.89
N VAL A 330 -49.82 -0.73 -8.03
CA VAL A 330 -49.41 -1.38 -9.28
C VAL A 330 -48.32 -0.56 -9.96
N VAL A 331 -47.39 -1.24 -10.61
CA VAL A 331 -46.28 -0.61 -11.36
C VAL A 331 -46.58 -0.72 -12.85
N GLN A 332 -46.46 0.39 -13.56
CA GLN A 332 -46.61 0.44 -15.01
C GLN A 332 -45.29 0.02 -15.70
N PRO A 333 -45.35 -0.46 -16.96
CA PRO A 333 -44.14 -0.81 -17.71
C PRO A 333 -43.14 0.34 -17.92
N ASP A 334 -43.58 1.60 -17.81
CA ASP A 334 -42.76 2.80 -17.93
C ASP A 334 -42.13 3.25 -16.59
N GLY A 335 -42.28 2.45 -15.52
CA GLY A 335 -41.73 2.73 -14.19
C GLY A 335 -42.57 3.68 -13.34
N LYS A 336 -43.71 4.19 -13.84
CA LYS A 336 -44.67 4.93 -13.01
C LYS A 336 -45.41 3.99 -12.06
N ILE A 337 -45.85 4.53 -10.94
CA ILE A 337 -46.50 3.75 -9.87
C ILE A 337 -47.91 4.30 -9.67
N ILE A 338 -48.92 3.44 -9.69
CA ILE A 338 -50.30 3.83 -9.35
C ILE A 338 -50.61 3.29 -7.97
N ILE A 339 -51.06 4.19 -7.09
CA ILE A 339 -51.47 3.89 -5.71
C ILE A 339 -52.98 4.11 -5.58
N GLY A 340 -53.64 3.17 -4.91
CA GLY A 340 -55.07 3.19 -4.61
C GLY A 340 -55.32 2.97 -3.13
N GLY A 341 -56.31 3.64 -2.55
CA GLY A 341 -56.61 3.51 -1.14
C GLY A 341 -57.75 4.39 -0.67
N ASP A 342 -57.65 4.80 0.60
CA ASP A 342 -58.50 5.80 1.23
C ASP A 342 -57.59 6.98 1.56
N PHE A 343 -57.59 8.05 0.77
CA PHE A 343 -56.77 9.25 1.01
C PHE A 343 -57.34 10.42 0.20
N THR A 344 -57.12 11.66 0.63
CA THR A 344 -57.64 12.86 -0.06
C THR A 344 -56.57 13.73 -0.72
N ALA A 345 -55.29 13.47 -0.40
CA ALA A 345 -54.15 14.13 -1.00
C ALA A 345 -52.90 13.24 -0.95
N VAL A 346 -52.00 13.47 -1.89
CA VAL A 346 -50.67 12.87 -1.96
C VAL A 346 -49.66 13.99 -2.17
N ASN A 347 -48.66 14.10 -1.29
CA ASN A 347 -47.70 15.22 -1.22
C ASN A 347 -48.40 16.59 -1.26
N ASP A 348 -49.41 16.75 -0.41
CA ASP A 348 -50.26 17.95 -0.29
C ASP A 348 -51.05 18.32 -1.57
N LEU A 349 -50.97 17.51 -2.63
CA LEU A 349 -51.72 17.69 -3.86
C LEU A 349 -53.05 16.94 -3.78
N PRO A 350 -54.21 17.57 -4.09
CA PRO A 350 -55.50 16.91 -4.07
C PRO A 350 -55.55 15.70 -5.00
N ARG A 351 -55.70 14.52 -4.39
CA ARG A 351 -55.79 13.21 -5.04
C ARG A 351 -56.67 12.35 -4.16
N THR A 352 -57.88 12.08 -4.63
CA THR A 352 -58.86 11.29 -3.87
C THR A 352 -58.75 9.83 -4.29
N ASN A 353 -58.34 8.98 -3.36
CA ASN A 353 -58.32 7.52 -3.42
C ASN A 353 -57.43 6.88 -4.49
N LEU A 354 -57.01 7.61 -5.52
CA LEU A 354 -56.17 7.13 -6.60
C LEU A 354 -55.17 8.21 -7.02
N ALA A 355 -53.90 7.84 -7.14
CA ALA A 355 -52.86 8.72 -7.65
C ALA A 355 -51.82 7.93 -8.45
N ARG A 356 -51.15 8.61 -9.39
CA ARG A 356 -49.99 8.11 -10.08
C ARG A 356 -48.75 8.89 -9.66
N LEU A 357 -47.64 8.19 -9.46
CA LEU A 357 -46.33 8.71 -9.12
C LEU A 357 -45.36 8.46 -10.28
N ASN A 358 -44.48 9.43 -10.53
CA ASN A 358 -43.34 9.29 -11.42
C ASN A 358 -42.26 8.39 -10.76
N PRO A 359 -41.28 7.86 -11.54
CA PRO A 359 -40.19 7.03 -10.99
C PRO A 359 -39.37 7.70 -9.89
N ASN A 360 -39.39 9.04 -9.83
CA ASN A 360 -38.72 9.84 -8.81
C ASN A 360 -39.58 10.11 -7.56
N GLY A 361 -40.77 9.50 -7.45
CA GLY A 361 -41.69 9.66 -6.30
C GLY A 361 -42.59 10.90 -6.34
N SER A 362 -42.41 11.80 -7.30
CA SER A 362 -43.32 12.96 -7.47
C SER A 362 -44.69 12.55 -8.01
N VAL A 363 -45.75 13.25 -7.64
CA VAL A 363 -47.11 13.00 -8.16
C VAL A 363 -47.18 13.39 -9.62
N ASP A 364 -47.71 12.50 -10.46
CA ASP A 364 -48.03 12.80 -11.84
C ASP A 364 -49.23 13.75 -11.90
N LEU A 365 -48.97 14.99 -12.33
CA LEU A 365 -49.98 16.04 -12.43
C LEU A 365 -50.89 15.88 -13.65
N THR A 366 -50.46 15.13 -14.67
CA THR A 366 -51.18 14.95 -15.93
C THR A 366 -52.28 13.88 -15.86
N TRP A 367 -52.18 12.98 -14.88
CA TRP A 367 -53.15 11.90 -14.67
C TRP A 367 -54.00 12.16 -13.43
N LYS A 368 -55.26 12.57 -13.66
CA LYS A 368 -56.22 12.95 -12.62
C LYS A 368 -57.61 12.38 -12.94
N PRO A 369 -57.86 11.10 -12.62
CA PRO A 369 -59.13 10.45 -12.91
C PRO A 369 -60.33 11.14 -12.23
N PRO A 370 -61.38 11.54 -12.98
CA PRO A 370 -62.55 12.22 -12.39
C PRO A 370 -63.53 11.23 -11.75
N GLY A 371 -64.29 11.68 -10.75
CA GLY A 371 -65.48 10.99 -10.27
C GLY A 371 -65.24 9.67 -9.52
N LEU A 372 -64.20 9.61 -8.67
CA LEU A 372 -63.99 8.47 -7.77
C LEU A 372 -64.87 8.64 -6.52
N THR A 373 -65.69 7.62 -6.23
CA THR A 373 -66.51 7.53 -5.01
C THR A 373 -66.20 6.22 -4.29
N GLY A 374 -66.09 6.26 -2.95
CA GLY A 374 -65.75 5.10 -2.12
C GLY A 374 -64.24 4.78 -2.03
N PHE A 375 -63.86 3.96 -1.05
CA PHE A 375 -62.48 3.54 -0.81
C PHE A 375 -62.04 2.45 -1.81
N LEU A 376 -60.79 2.53 -2.29
CA LEU A 376 -60.22 1.53 -3.18
C LEU A 376 -59.49 0.46 -2.39
N THR A 377 -59.76 -0.81 -2.70
CA THR A 377 -59.18 -1.96 -1.97
C THR A 377 -58.23 -2.79 -2.82
N SER A 378 -58.40 -2.78 -4.14
CA SER A 378 -57.56 -3.56 -5.06
C SER A 378 -57.38 -2.86 -6.40
N LEU A 379 -56.22 -3.07 -7.01
CA LEU A 379 -55.88 -2.59 -8.35
C LEU A 379 -55.31 -3.76 -9.15
N ALA A 380 -55.62 -3.82 -10.44
CA ALA A 380 -54.99 -4.73 -11.38
C ALA A 380 -54.73 -4.01 -12.71
N LEU A 381 -53.59 -4.26 -13.34
CA LEU A 381 -53.15 -3.56 -14.54
C LEU A 381 -52.88 -4.56 -15.67
N ASP A 382 -53.44 -4.31 -16.85
CA ASP A 382 -53.18 -5.06 -18.09
C ASP A 382 -52.93 -4.08 -19.23
N GLY A 383 -51.65 -3.85 -19.55
CA GLY A 383 -51.27 -2.79 -20.50
C GLY A 383 -51.75 -1.42 -20.01
N THR A 384 -52.71 -0.83 -20.73
CA THR A 384 -53.31 0.47 -20.39
C THR A 384 -54.62 0.36 -19.62
N ASP A 385 -55.12 -0.85 -19.40
CA ASP A 385 -56.37 -1.10 -18.71
C ASP A 385 -56.12 -1.26 -17.21
N LEU A 386 -56.62 -0.29 -16.44
CA LEU A 386 -56.57 -0.28 -14.98
C LEU A 386 -57.92 -0.71 -14.41
N PHE A 387 -57.95 -1.90 -13.83
CA PHE A 387 -59.10 -2.40 -13.08
C PHE A 387 -59.01 -1.95 -11.63
N ILE A 388 -60.13 -1.49 -11.10
CA ILE A 388 -60.20 -0.84 -9.80
C ILE A 388 -61.33 -1.47 -9.00
N GLY A 389 -60.99 -2.06 -7.85
CA GLY A 389 -61.92 -2.74 -6.95
C GLY A 389 -62.10 -2.00 -5.61
N GLY A 390 -63.31 -2.03 -5.09
CA GLY A 390 -63.71 -1.41 -3.82
C GLY A 390 -65.20 -1.64 -3.56
N SER A 391 -65.96 -0.57 -3.37
CA SER A 391 -67.44 -0.56 -3.35
C SER A 391 -68.09 -0.85 -4.71
N GLY A 392 -67.33 -1.43 -5.64
CA GLY A 392 -67.71 -1.77 -6.99
C GLY A 392 -66.48 -2.27 -7.75
N LEU A 393 -66.67 -2.58 -9.03
CA LEU A 393 -65.58 -2.89 -9.96
C LEU A 393 -65.72 -2.01 -11.20
N VAL A 394 -64.71 -1.19 -11.44
CA VAL A 394 -64.65 -0.29 -12.60
C VAL A 394 -63.35 -0.47 -13.37
N LYS A 395 -63.36 -0.10 -14.65
CA LYS A 395 -62.19 -0.09 -15.51
C LYS A 395 -61.91 1.34 -15.95
N ARG A 396 -60.66 1.76 -15.82
CA ARG A 396 -60.14 3.05 -16.29
C ARG A 396 -58.94 2.83 -17.19
N THR A 397 -58.61 3.82 -18.01
CA THR A 397 -57.34 3.81 -18.75
C THR A 397 -56.21 4.43 -17.92
N THR A 398 -54.97 4.00 -18.15
CA THR A 398 -53.78 4.72 -17.66
C THR A 398 -53.34 5.84 -18.59
N LEU A 399 -54.01 6.04 -19.73
CA LEU A 399 -53.73 7.11 -20.69
C LEU A 399 -54.54 8.37 -20.39
N GLY A 400 -54.14 9.49 -21.00
CA GLY A 400 -54.80 10.79 -20.83
C GLY A 400 -54.94 11.15 -19.35
N ILE A 401 -56.15 11.57 -18.94
CA ILE A 401 -56.45 11.89 -17.55
C ILE A 401 -56.93 10.69 -16.72
N GLY A 402 -57.04 9.50 -17.32
CA GLY A 402 -57.55 8.29 -16.66
C GLY A 402 -59.07 8.12 -16.68
N GLU A 403 -59.64 8.23 -17.89
CA GLU A 403 -61.07 8.14 -18.13
C GLU A 403 -61.68 6.79 -17.76
N LEU A 404 -62.95 6.83 -17.37
CA LEU A 404 -63.77 5.65 -17.05
C LEU A 404 -64.28 4.98 -18.34
N ASP A 405 -64.12 3.66 -18.43
CA ASP A 405 -64.77 2.86 -19.47
C ASP A 405 -66.22 2.55 -19.04
N THR A 406 -67.17 3.36 -19.53
CA THR A 406 -68.59 3.21 -19.19
C THR A 406 -69.26 2.01 -19.85
N ASN A 407 -68.64 1.42 -20.88
CA ASN A 407 -69.13 0.22 -21.55
C ASN A 407 -68.73 -1.05 -20.79
N TRP A 408 -67.76 -0.97 -19.89
CA TRP A 408 -67.31 -2.06 -19.05
C TRP A 408 -67.93 -1.94 -17.64
N ASN A 409 -69.10 -2.52 -17.44
CA ASN A 409 -69.78 -2.56 -16.13
C ASN A 409 -70.25 -3.98 -15.80
N PRO A 410 -69.45 -4.75 -15.04
CA PRO A 410 -69.77 -6.14 -14.72
C PRO A 410 -70.80 -6.32 -13.58
N ASP A 411 -71.43 -5.25 -13.08
CA ASP A 411 -72.43 -5.27 -11.99
C ASP A 411 -71.93 -5.96 -10.70
N VAL A 412 -70.64 -5.77 -10.38
CA VAL A 412 -70.02 -6.27 -9.15
C VAL A 412 -70.25 -5.27 -8.03
N LEU A 413 -70.91 -5.70 -6.95
CA LEU A 413 -71.25 -4.85 -5.80
C LEU A 413 -70.04 -4.50 -4.93
N SER A 414 -69.08 -5.41 -4.78
CA SER A 414 -67.82 -5.14 -4.07
C SER A 414 -66.70 -6.06 -4.56
N ALA A 415 -65.53 -5.50 -4.85
CA ALA A 415 -64.34 -6.23 -5.29
C ALA A 415 -63.18 -5.95 -4.32
N TYR A 416 -62.86 -6.92 -3.47
CA TYR A 416 -61.86 -6.78 -2.41
C TYR A 416 -60.45 -7.22 -2.82
N SER A 417 -60.36 -8.12 -3.80
CA SER A 417 -59.08 -8.59 -4.34
C SER A 417 -59.21 -8.87 -5.82
N MET A 418 -58.11 -8.68 -6.56
CA MET A 418 -58.07 -8.93 -7.99
C MET A 418 -56.73 -9.53 -8.41
N ALA A 419 -56.75 -10.38 -9.42
CA ALA A 419 -55.56 -10.89 -10.07
C ALA A 419 -55.81 -11.06 -11.58
N ILE A 420 -54.79 -10.85 -12.40
CA ILE A 420 -54.86 -11.08 -13.85
C ILE A 420 -53.99 -12.28 -14.19
N SER A 421 -54.52 -13.20 -15.00
CA SER A 421 -53.73 -14.28 -15.59
C SER A 421 -54.18 -14.52 -17.03
N GLY A 422 -53.24 -14.37 -17.96
CA GLY A 422 -53.52 -14.35 -19.39
C GLY A 422 -54.54 -13.26 -19.71
N THR A 423 -55.66 -13.66 -20.31
CA THR A 423 -56.79 -12.76 -20.63
C THR A 423 -57.89 -12.71 -19.57
N ASN A 424 -57.74 -13.36 -18.42
CA ASN A 424 -58.80 -13.41 -17.40
C ASN A 424 -58.51 -12.45 -16.25
N LEU A 425 -59.55 -11.77 -15.78
CA LEU A 425 -59.55 -11.03 -14.51
C LEU A 425 -60.29 -11.87 -13.45
N TYR A 426 -59.57 -12.25 -12.41
CA TYR A 426 -60.10 -12.94 -11.24
C TYR A 426 -60.44 -11.91 -10.18
N VAL A 427 -61.64 -11.99 -9.61
CA VAL A 427 -62.16 -11.02 -8.64
C VAL A 427 -62.68 -11.75 -7.40
N GLY A 428 -62.13 -11.43 -6.24
CA GLY A 428 -62.68 -11.88 -4.95
C GLY A 428 -63.53 -10.77 -4.32
N GLY A 429 -64.77 -11.07 -3.96
CA GLY A 429 -65.70 -10.05 -3.45
C GLY A 429 -67.14 -10.51 -3.31
N GLN A 430 -68.06 -9.54 -3.19
CA GLN A 430 -69.51 -9.76 -3.13
C GLN A 430 -70.18 -9.27 -4.42
N GLY A 431 -71.03 -10.11 -5.02
CA GLY A 431 -71.81 -9.75 -6.21
C GLY A 431 -72.45 -10.97 -6.91
N THR A 432 -73.37 -10.69 -7.82
CA THR A 432 -73.97 -11.65 -8.75
C THR A 432 -73.69 -11.18 -10.18
N LEU A 433 -73.09 -12.03 -11.02
CA LEU A 433 -72.90 -11.71 -12.45
C LEU A 433 -74.26 -11.47 -13.12
N LYS A 434 -74.53 -10.26 -13.64
CA LYS A 434 -75.53 -10.14 -14.71
C LYS A 434 -74.93 -10.76 -15.97
N LYS A 435 -75.51 -11.87 -16.44
CA LYS A 435 -75.36 -12.29 -17.84
C LYS A 435 -75.91 -11.13 -18.68
N SER A 436 -75.06 -10.30 -19.27
CA SER A 436 -75.53 -9.12 -19.99
C SER A 436 -76.44 -9.56 -21.14
N ALA A 437 -77.69 -9.08 -21.11
CA ALA A 437 -78.55 -9.10 -22.27
C ALA A 437 -78.10 -7.97 -23.20
N GLN A 438 -77.08 -8.21 -24.02
CA GLN A 438 -76.75 -7.39 -25.19
C GLN A 438 -76.34 -8.31 -26.37
N PRO A 439 -76.78 -8.00 -27.61
CA PRO A 439 -76.70 -8.90 -28.75
C PRO A 439 -75.28 -9.09 -29.29
N ALA A 440 -75.09 -10.22 -29.98
CA ALA A 440 -73.82 -10.81 -30.40
C ALA A 440 -73.07 -10.10 -31.54
N THR A 441 -72.81 -8.80 -31.44
CA THR A 441 -71.92 -8.08 -32.37
C THR A 441 -70.98 -7.04 -31.72
N ALA A 442 -70.95 -6.91 -30.40
CA ALA A 442 -69.97 -6.06 -29.72
C ALA A 442 -68.89 -6.90 -29.01
N LEU A 443 -67.68 -6.80 -29.56
CA LEU A 443 -66.36 -7.14 -29.01
C LEU A 443 -66.37 -7.76 -27.60
N LEU A 444 -66.11 -9.06 -27.54
CA LEU A 444 -65.76 -9.81 -26.34
C LEU A 444 -64.47 -9.21 -25.75
N MET A 445 -64.57 -8.16 -24.93
CA MET A 445 -63.45 -7.69 -24.10
C MET A 445 -63.04 -8.87 -23.22
N ARG A 446 -61.88 -9.47 -23.55
CA ARG A 446 -61.13 -10.49 -22.81
C ARG A 446 -61.97 -11.46 -21.97
N ALA A 447 -62.08 -12.70 -22.46
CA ALA A 447 -62.85 -13.79 -21.86
C ALA A 447 -62.75 -13.86 -20.32
N GLY A 448 -63.92 -13.79 -19.66
CA GLY A 448 -64.21 -14.32 -18.34
C GLY A 448 -63.74 -13.51 -17.13
N ILE A 449 -64.61 -12.67 -16.57
CA ILE A 449 -64.53 -12.32 -15.14
C ILE A 449 -64.91 -13.57 -14.36
N ARG A 450 -63.99 -14.08 -13.52
CA ARG A 450 -64.26 -15.20 -12.61
C ARG A 450 -64.36 -14.66 -11.19
N ILE A 451 -65.57 -14.68 -10.64
CA ILE A 451 -65.84 -14.26 -9.27
C ILE A 451 -65.81 -15.49 -8.36
N LEU A 452 -64.96 -15.48 -7.33
CA LEU A 452 -65.06 -16.42 -6.23
C LEU A 452 -65.91 -15.78 -5.13
N THR A 453 -67.15 -16.24 -4.94
CA THR A 453 -68.05 -15.78 -3.88
C THR A 453 -68.05 -16.75 -2.71
N THR A 454 -68.15 -16.24 -1.48
CA THR A 454 -68.47 -17.04 -0.29
C THR A 454 -69.97 -16.92 -0.02
N THR A 455 -70.77 -17.91 -0.42
CA THR A 455 -72.19 -17.98 -0.10
C THR A 455 -72.41 -18.82 1.17
N ALA A 456 -72.16 -18.25 2.35
CA ALA A 456 -72.85 -18.63 3.61
C ALA A 456 -72.27 -17.85 4.80
N ALA A 457 -73.17 -17.39 5.66
CA ALA A 457 -72.84 -16.92 7.00
C ALA A 457 -72.28 -18.07 7.86
N SER A 458 -71.44 -17.70 8.82
CA SER A 458 -70.91 -18.47 9.96
C SER A 458 -69.61 -19.27 9.78
N THR A 459 -68.69 -18.94 10.69
CA THR A 459 -67.41 -19.60 11.06
C THR A 459 -66.26 -19.60 10.06
N ILE A 460 -65.34 -18.66 10.28
CA ILE A 460 -63.94 -18.76 9.88
C ILE A 460 -63.36 -20.04 10.49
N LEU A 461 -63.13 -21.05 9.65
CA LEU A 461 -62.18 -22.11 9.94
C LEU A 461 -61.18 -22.14 8.79
N SER A 462 -59.98 -21.68 9.13
CA SER A 462 -58.74 -21.89 8.41
C SER A 462 -58.69 -23.28 7.78
N MET A 463 -58.36 -23.35 6.49
CA MET A 463 -58.00 -24.64 5.88
C MET A 463 -56.75 -24.51 5.00
N PRO A 464 -55.93 -25.59 4.97
CA PRO A 464 -54.48 -25.47 4.95
C PRO A 464 -53.88 -25.61 3.56
N CYS A 465 -52.69 -25.04 3.48
CA CYS A 465 -51.67 -25.15 2.44
C CYS A 465 -51.32 -26.60 2.10
N LEU A 466 -51.38 -26.98 0.82
CA LEU A 466 -50.51 -28.04 0.27
C LEU A 466 -50.12 -27.75 -1.20
N TRP A 467 -48.82 -27.91 -1.43
CA TRP A 467 -47.94 -27.51 -2.55
C TRP A 467 -48.06 -28.46 -3.77
N THR A 468 -47.73 -28.13 -5.02
CA THR A 468 -46.37 -27.98 -5.61
C THR A 468 -46.39 -27.31 -7.00
N GLY A 469 -45.39 -26.46 -7.30
CA GLY A 469 -44.93 -26.26 -8.69
C GLY A 469 -44.72 -24.82 -9.21
N GLN A 470 -43.73 -24.12 -8.66
CA GLN A 470 -42.98 -22.97 -9.23
C GLN A 470 -43.70 -21.62 -9.48
N THR A 471 -43.05 -20.58 -8.93
CA THR A 471 -43.37 -19.14 -8.91
C THR A 471 -44.56 -18.75 -8.04
N SER A 472 -44.29 -18.34 -6.79
CA SER A 472 -45.34 -17.88 -5.87
C SER A 472 -45.09 -16.47 -5.34
N LEU A 473 -46.12 -15.68 -5.60
CA LEU A 473 -46.52 -14.38 -5.08
C LEU A 473 -46.97 -14.50 -3.61
N TRP A 474 -46.63 -13.50 -2.82
CA TRP A 474 -46.89 -13.41 -1.38
C TRP A 474 -48.18 -12.62 -1.12
N ALA A 475 -49.00 -13.04 -0.16
CA ALA A 475 -50.11 -12.24 0.36
C ALA A 475 -49.91 -11.99 1.86
N ALA A 476 -49.75 -10.72 2.24
CA ALA A 476 -49.70 -10.29 3.63
C ALA A 476 -51.09 -9.77 4.06
N GLY A 477 -51.59 -10.26 5.19
CA GLY A 477 -52.75 -9.71 5.89
C GLY A 477 -52.30 -8.89 7.10
N SER A 478 -52.98 -7.77 7.36
CA SER A 478 -52.76 -6.87 8.51
C SER A 478 -53.20 -7.53 9.84
N PRO A 479 -52.55 -7.22 10.99
CA PRO A 479 -52.99 -7.67 12.30
C PRO A 479 -54.23 -6.91 12.76
N ALA A 480 -55.30 -7.62 13.15
CA ALA A 480 -56.39 -7.04 13.91
C ALA A 480 -56.06 -7.06 15.41
N SER A 481 -56.21 -5.90 16.04
CA SER A 481 -56.15 -5.66 17.48
C SER A 481 -57.06 -6.59 18.28
N VAL A 482 -56.53 -7.17 19.35
CA VAL A 482 -57.32 -7.81 20.42
C VAL A 482 -57.61 -6.73 21.47
N ALA A 483 -58.89 -6.56 21.79
CA ALA A 483 -59.36 -5.74 22.92
C ALA A 483 -59.23 -6.53 24.23
#